data_AF-A0A2G2MYQ2-F1
#
_entry.id   AF-A0A2G2MYQ2-F1
#
_cell.length_a   1.000
_cell.length_b   1.000
_cell.length_c   1.000
_cell.angle_alpha   90.00
_cell.angle_beta   90.00
_cell.angle_gamma   90.00
#
_symmetry.space_group_name_H-M   'P 1'
#
loop_
_entity.id
_entity.type
_entity.pdbx_description
1 polymer ?
#
loop_
_entity_poly.entity_id
_entity_poly.type
_entity_poly.pdbx_seq_one_letter_code
_entity_poly.pdbx_strand_id
1 'polypeptide(L)'
;MKKLVLLGFMALLTFSQAKMIDGIALIVDGEPVTTAEIRAVQQQIQVTKEEAVNLLIQDRLQKSAMKDIHIDEQAIDDKIAGIAAQNNITVPKMQKVLKEQGTPWSKYRSSIRDALKKEKFFQEKVASTITPPTEDELKLFYQSHKEDFIIPSSVNLIEYSASSEAKMKKFLETKNTKSVKSRTVTERTKDLSPTLLTTILQTQDGSYTRPFNAGDKYISYKVLSKEGEAIMPFDAARGAVTSRWRQQQQNKAVKDYFEKLKTNVDIQRIR
;
A
#
# COMPACT_ATOMS: atom_id res chain seq x y z
N MET A 1 5.55 54.13 -61.89
CA MET A 1 6.03 53.90 -60.51
C MET A 1 4.86 53.93 -59.50
N LYS A 2 3.92 52.96 -59.52
CA LYS A 2 2.82 52.90 -58.52
C LYS A 2 2.32 51.49 -58.16
N LYS A 3 2.96 50.42 -58.65
CA LYS A 3 2.50 49.03 -58.41
C LYS A 3 3.42 48.17 -57.52
N LEU A 4 4.54 48.73 -57.04
CA LEU A 4 5.55 47.98 -56.28
C LEU A 4 5.44 48.15 -54.76
N VAL A 5 4.53 48.99 -54.26
CA VAL A 5 4.38 49.24 -52.81
C VAL A 5 3.42 48.26 -52.13
N LEU A 6 2.58 47.53 -52.89
CA LEU A 6 1.56 46.66 -52.30
C LEU A 6 2.06 45.26 -51.88
N LEU A 7 3.25 44.85 -52.34
CA LEU A 7 3.81 43.51 -52.05
C LEU A 7 4.65 43.48 -50.76
N GLY A 8 5.02 44.63 -50.20
CA GLY A 8 5.78 44.72 -48.94
C GLY A 8 4.94 44.54 -47.67
N PHE A 9 3.61 44.65 -47.76
CA PHE A 9 2.73 44.60 -46.57
C PHE A 9 2.13 43.21 -46.31
N MET A 10 2.19 42.28 -47.27
CA MET A 10 1.62 40.94 -47.13
C MET A 10 2.58 39.92 -46.48
N ALA A 11 3.89 40.22 -46.46
CA ALA A 11 4.93 39.31 -45.96
C ALA A 11 5.21 39.43 -44.45
N LEU A 12 4.54 40.36 -43.74
CA LEU A 12 4.74 40.61 -42.30
C LEU A 12 3.72 39.89 -41.39
N LEU A 13 2.75 39.16 -41.96
CA LEU A 13 1.68 38.50 -41.18
C LEU A 13 1.88 37.00 -40.92
N THR A 14 2.92 36.38 -41.46
CA THR A 14 3.11 34.91 -41.36
C THR A 14 4.02 34.45 -40.21
N PHE A 15 4.58 35.36 -39.41
CA PHE A 15 5.43 35.00 -38.26
C PHE A 15 4.71 34.99 -36.91
N SER A 16 3.39 35.19 -36.85
CA SER A 16 2.68 35.37 -35.58
C SER A 16 2.18 34.08 -34.90
N GLN A 17 2.70 32.91 -35.24
CA GLN A 17 2.33 31.64 -34.60
C GLN A 17 3.56 30.89 -34.08
N ALA A 18 4.42 31.57 -33.33
CA ALA A 18 5.41 30.89 -32.51
C ALA A 18 4.68 30.18 -31.34
N LYS A 19 4.30 28.91 -31.55
CA LYS A 19 3.79 28.06 -30.48
C LYS A 19 4.93 27.85 -29.49
N MET A 20 4.78 28.34 -28.25
CA MET A 20 5.74 28.13 -27.16
C MET A 20 6.06 26.62 -27.04
N ILE A 21 7.27 26.23 -27.47
CA ILE A 21 7.81 24.88 -27.33
C ILE A 21 8.37 24.80 -25.90
N ASP A 22 7.57 24.24 -25.00
CA ASP A 22 7.95 23.79 -23.66
C ASP A 22 8.80 24.77 -22.82
N GLY A 23 8.14 25.81 -22.30
CA GLY A 23 8.72 26.71 -21.31
C GLY A 23 8.63 26.17 -19.87
N ILE A 24 9.52 26.65 -19.01
CA ILE A 24 9.42 26.51 -17.54
C ILE A 24 8.19 27.31 -17.08
N ALA A 25 7.26 26.66 -16.40
CA ALA A 25 6.05 27.28 -15.87
C ALA A 25 6.23 27.78 -14.43
N LEU A 26 6.98 27.04 -13.62
CA LEU A 26 7.34 27.43 -12.26
C LEU A 26 8.62 26.73 -11.80
N ILE A 27 9.23 27.26 -10.75
CA ILE A 27 10.38 26.67 -10.05
C ILE A 27 9.94 26.44 -8.60
N VAL A 28 10.20 25.24 -8.08
CA VAL A 28 9.89 24.84 -6.71
C VAL A 28 11.19 24.41 -6.06
N ASP A 29 11.69 25.20 -5.12
CA ASP A 29 12.96 24.92 -4.41
C ASP A 29 14.15 24.67 -5.37
N GLY A 30 14.24 25.47 -6.44
CA GLY A 30 15.25 25.33 -7.49
C GLY A 30 14.96 24.25 -8.54
N GLU A 31 13.94 23.41 -8.37
CA GLU A 31 13.54 22.39 -9.34
C GLU A 31 12.48 22.93 -10.32
N PRO A 32 12.73 22.95 -11.64
CA PRO A 32 11.78 23.46 -12.61
C PRO A 32 10.62 22.49 -12.84
N VAL A 33 9.44 23.07 -13.10
CA VAL A 33 8.25 22.39 -13.60
C VAL A 33 7.90 23.01 -14.95
N THR A 34 7.83 22.18 -15.97
CA THR A 34 7.59 22.62 -17.36
C THR A 34 6.11 22.62 -17.73
N THR A 35 5.76 23.40 -18.76
CA THR A 35 4.42 23.37 -19.36
C THR A 35 4.09 22.01 -19.98
N ALA A 36 5.08 21.26 -20.49
CA ALA A 36 4.92 19.90 -20.99
C ALA A 36 4.46 18.94 -19.89
N GLU A 37 5.14 18.96 -18.74
CA GLU A 37 4.80 18.11 -17.60
C GLU A 37 3.40 18.39 -17.08
N ILE A 38 3.01 19.67 -16.99
CA ILE A 38 1.65 20.04 -16.58
C ILE A 38 0.63 19.43 -17.54
N ARG A 39 0.82 19.58 -18.86
CA ARG A 39 -0.09 19.00 -19.85
C ARG A 39 -0.12 17.47 -19.79
N ALA A 40 1.03 16.83 -19.62
CA ALA A 40 1.14 15.37 -19.52
C ALA A 40 0.35 14.85 -18.32
N VAL A 41 0.50 15.49 -17.15
CA VAL A 41 -0.27 15.14 -15.95
C VAL A 41 -1.76 15.38 -16.18
N GLN A 42 -2.16 16.54 -16.72
CA GLN A 42 -3.57 16.80 -17.03
C GLN A 42 -4.20 15.71 -17.92
N GLN A 43 -3.48 15.25 -18.95
CA GLN A 43 -3.97 14.23 -19.87
C GLN A 43 -3.98 12.82 -19.26
N GLN A 44 -2.92 12.46 -18.52
CA GLN A 44 -2.76 11.12 -17.99
C GLN A 44 -3.77 10.79 -16.88
N ILE A 45 -4.03 11.75 -15.99
CA ILE A 45 -4.91 11.54 -14.83
C ILE A 45 -6.22 12.34 -14.91
N GLN A 46 -6.48 13.03 -16.03
CA GLN A 46 -7.73 13.75 -16.31
C GLN A 46 -8.08 14.80 -15.24
N VAL A 47 -7.12 15.66 -14.91
CA VAL A 47 -7.28 16.72 -13.89
C VAL A 47 -7.17 18.12 -14.48
N THR A 48 -7.63 19.11 -13.73
CA THR A 48 -7.46 20.52 -14.09
C THR A 48 -5.99 20.92 -14.12
N LYS A 49 -5.69 22.04 -14.79
CA LYS A 49 -4.32 22.60 -14.82
C LYS A 49 -3.82 22.91 -13.40
N GLU A 50 -4.69 23.41 -12.54
CA GLU A 50 -4.35 23.76 -11.17
C GLU A 50 -4.00 22.52 -10.34
N GLU A 51 -4.80 21.45 -10.43
CA GLU A 51 -4.50 20.17 -9.77
C GLU A 51 -3.20 19.56 -10.30
N ALA A 52 -2.98 19.57 -11.62
CA ALA A 52 -1.73 19.09 -12.20
C ALA A 52 -0.51 19.88 -11.70
N VAL A 53 -0.60 21.20 -11.62
CA VAL A 53 0.44 22.05 -11.03
C VAL A 53 0.66 21.70 -9.55
N ASN A 54 -0.41 21.54 -8.76
CA ASN A 54 -0.29 21.17 -7.36
C ASN A 54 0.38 19.81 -7.14
N LEU A 55 0.05 18.82 -7.96
CA LEU A 55 0.69 17.50 -7.93
C LEU A 55 2.18 17.58 -8.28
N LEU A 56 2.54 18.39 -9.29
CA LEU A 56 3.94 18.60 -9.67
C LEU A 56 4.71 19.37 -8.60
N ILE A 57 4.10 20.34 -7.93
CA ILE A 57 4.69 21.00 -6.76
C ILE A 57 4.97 19.98 -5.66
N GLN A 58 3.99 19.12 -5.33
CA GLN A 58 4.17 18.07 -4.32
C GLN A 58 5.28 17.09 -4.70
N ASP A 59 5.37 16.69 -5.97
CA ASP A 59 6.47 15.84 -6.48
C ASP A 59 7.84 16.51 -6.30
N ARG A 60 7.97 17.81 -6.62
CA ARG A 60 9.23 18.55 -6.41
C ARG A 60 9.60 18.69 -4.94
N LEU A 61 8.63 19.02 -4.09
CA LEU A 61 8.83 19.08 -2.64
C LEU A 61 9.30 17.73 -2.08
N GLN A 62 8.71 16.62 -2.53
CA GLN A 62 9.14 15.27 -2.15
C GLN A 62 10.56 14.97 -2.61
N LYS A 63 10.89 15.28 -3.87
CA LYS A 63 12.23 15.06 -4.41
C LYS A 63 13.28 15.89 -3.67
N SER A 64 13.01 17.17 -3.41
CA SER A 64 13.91 18.03 -2.66
C SER A 64 14.11 17.51 -1.23
N ALA A 65 13.03 17.19 -0.52
CA ALA A 65 13.10 16.68 0.85
C ALA A 65 13.88 15.34 0.98
N MET A 66 13.99 14.58 -0.10
CA MET A 66 14.72 13.31 -0.15
C MET A 66 16.06 13.40 -0.88
N LYS A 67 16.49 14.58 -1.33
CA LYS A 67 17.70 14.77 -2.15
C LYS A 67 18.95 14.31 -1.43
N ASP A 68 19.07 14.66 -0.16
CA ASP A 68 20.26 14.37 0.67
C ASP A 68 20.21 12.96 1.30
N ILE A 69 19.15 12.20 1.05
CA ILE A 69 19.01 10.84 1.57
C ILE A 69 19.82 9.89 0.70
N HIS A 70 20.97 9.46 1.23
CA HIS A 70 21.81 8.44 0.63
C HIS A 70 21.35 7.03 1.04
N ILE A 71 21.33 6.12 0.06
CA ILE A 71 21.07 4.70 0.23
C ILE A 71 22.26 3.95 -0.37
N ASP A 72 22.94 3.18 0.46
CA ASP A 72 24.09 2.38 0.05
C ASP A 72 23.67 1.27 -0.94
N GLU A 73 24.53 0.95 -1.91
CA GLU A 73 24.23 -0.12 -2.88
C GLU A 73 24.02 -1.48 -2.22
N GLN A 74 24.72 -1.75 -1.10
CA GLN A 74 24.53 -2.96 -0.32
C GLN A 74 23.10 -3.07 0.23
N ALA A 75 22.51 -1.96 0.71
CA ALA A 75 21.14 -1.96 1.22
C ALA A 75 20.12 -2.27 0.11
N ILE A 76 20.41 -1.84 -1.13
CA ILE A 76 19.60 -2.17 -2.31
C ILE A 76 19.71 -3.66 -2.62
N ASP A 77 20.93 -4.21 -2.61
CA ASP A 77 21.18 -5.63 -2.85
C ASP A 77 20.49 -6.52 -1.81
N ASP A 78 20.59 -6.15 -0.53
CA ASP A 78 19.96 -6.86 0.58
C ASP A 78 18.43 -6.81 0.46
N LYS A 79 17.86 -5.65 0.13
CA LYS A 79 16.42 -5.52 -0.09
C LYS A 79 15.95 -6.39 -1.25
N ILE A 80 16.68 -6.41 -2.35
CA ILE A 80 16.39 -7.24 -3.52
C ILE A 80 16.49 -8.73 -3.17
N ALA A 81 17.53 -9.14 -2.44
CA ALA A 81 17.69 -10.52 -1.99
C ALA A 81 16.53 -10.95 -1.09
N GLY A 82 16.10 -10.08 -0.18
CA GLY A 82 14.92 -10.31 0.66
C GLY A 82 13.64 -10.50 -0.14
N ILE A 83 13.39 -9.65 -1.15
CA ILE A 83 12.23 -9.79 -2.05
C ILE A 83 12.33 -11.11 -2.83
N ALA A 84 13.51 -11.50 -3.30
CA ALA A 84 13.70 -12.74 -4.04
C ALA A 84 13.41 -13.97 -3.17
N ALA A 85 13.91 -13.98 -1.94
CA ALA A 85 13.65 -15.03 -0.95
C ALA A 85 12.16 -15.15 -0.61
N GLN A 86 11.45 -14.02 -0.41
CA GLN A 86 10.01 -14.00 -0.18
C GLN A 86 9.20 -14.61 -1.34
N ASN A 87 9.71 -14.47 -2.57
CA ASN A 87 9.11 -15.04 -3.77
C ASN A 87 9.63 -16.44 -4.11
N ASN A 88 10.44 -17.06 -3.23
CA ASN A 88 11.04 -18.38 -3.42
C ASN A 88 11.87 -18.51 -4.71
N ILE A 89 12.53 -17.43 -5.15
CA ILE A 89 13.40 -17.41 -6.33
C ILE A 89 14.77 -16.82 -6.00
N THR A 90 15.76 -17.13 -6.83
CA THR A 90 17.09 -16.51 -6.73
C THR A 90 17.12 -15.16 -7.44
N VAL A 91 18.03 -14.27 -7.05
CA VAL A 91 18.22 -12.96 -7.71
C VAL A 91 18.49 -13.10 -9.23
N PRO A 92 19.34 -14.03 -9.71
CA PRO A 92 19.52 -14.25 -11.14
C PRO A 92 18.23 -14.70 -11.85
N LYS A 93 17.37 -15.49 -11.18
CA LYS A 93 16.07 -15.88 -11.76
C LYS A 93 15.12 -14.68 -11.81
N MET A 94 15.08 -13.86 -10.77
CA MET A 94 14.28 -12.62 -10.75
C MET A 94 14.67 -11.67 -11.88
N GLN A 95 15.98 -11.47 -12.12
CA GLN A 95 16.47 -10.65 -13.23
C GLN A 95 15.93 -11.09 -14.59
N LYS A 96 15.91 -12.41 -14.85
CA LYS A 96 15.36 -12.98 -16.09
C LYS A 96 13.86 -12.70 -16.22
N VAL A 97 13.09 -12.95 -15.15
CA VAL A 97 11.63 -12.71 -15.11
C VAL A 97 11.31 -11.24 -15.36
N LEU A 98 12.00 -10.31 -14.69
CA LEU A 98 11.79 -8.87 -14.89
C LEU A 98 12.12 -8.43 -16.31
N LYS A 99 13.18 -8.99 -16.91
CA LYS A 99 13.55 -8.72 -18.30
C LYS A 99 12.46 -9.21 -19.27
N GLU A 100 11.92 -10.41 -19.05
CA GLU A 100 10.81 -10.96 -19.84
C GLU A 100 9.55 -10.10 -19.74
N GLN A 101 9.32 -9.47 -18.59
CA GLN A 101 8.23 -8.52 -18.35
C GLN A 101 8.52 -7.08 -18.84
N GLY A 102 9.64 -6.86 -19.53
CA GLY A 102 10.00 -5.54 -20.07
C GLY A 102 10.49 -4.53 -19.02
N THR A 103 10.92 -4.98 -17.84
CA THR A 103 11.53 -4.13 -16.81
C THR A 103 13.05 -4.32 -16.79
N PRO A 104 13.84 -3.34 -17.27
CA PRO A 104 15.29 -3.39 -17.19
C PRO A 104 15.77 -3.47 -15.74
N TRP A 105 16.85 -4.22 -15.50
CA TRP A 105 17.39 -4.40 -14.14
C TRP A 105 17.75 -3.08 -13.46
N SER A 106 18.35 -2.14 -14.20
CA SER A 106 18.68 -0.80 -13.71
C SER A 106 17.44 -0.02 -13.25
N LYS A 107 16.33 -0.12 -13.99
CA LYS A 107 15.06 0.52 -13.64
C LYS A 107 14.48 -0.08 -12.36
N TYR A 108 14.52 -1.41 -12.23
CA TYR A 108 14.09 -2.08 -11.00
C TYR A 108 14.93 -1.66 -9.80
N ARG A 109 16.27 -1.72 -9.90
CA ARG A 109 17.16 -1.23 -8.84
C ARG A 109 16.89 0.23 -8.46
N SER A 110 16.64 1.10 -9.45
CA SER A 110 16.27 2.50 -9.19
C SER A 110 14.99 2.61 -8.38
N SER A 111 13.94 1.85 -8.74
CA SER A 111 12.70 1.85 -7.96
C SER A 111 12.87 1.35 -6.52
N ILE A 112 13.77 0.37 -6.29
CA ILE A 112 14.12 -0.10 -4.94
C ILE A 112 14.85 1.00 -4.17
N ARG A 113 15.81 1.69 -4.80
CA ARG A 113 16.49 2.84 -4.20
C ARG A 113 15.50 3.93 -3.79
N ASP A 114 14.56 4.28 -4.68
CA ASP A 114 13.55 5.30 -4.40
C ASP A 114 12.60 4.88 -3.26
N ALA A 115 12.22 3.59 -3.21
CA ALA A 115 11.43 3.05 -2.11
C ALA A 115 12.19 3.12 -0.77
N LEU A 116 13.47 2.76 -0.76
CA LEU A 116 14.32 2.85 0.44
C LEU A 116 14.56 4.29 0.87
N LYS A 117 14.70 5.24 -0.06
CA LYS A 117 14.76 6.67 0.25
C LYS A 117 13.49 7.14 0.94
N LYS A 118 12.31 6.75 0.46
CA LYS A 118 11.02 7.08 1.08
C LYS A 118 10.89 6.47 2.48
N GLU A 119 11.32 5.21 2.64
CA GLU A 119 11.33 4.54 3.94
C GLU A 119 12.24 5.26 4.93
N LYS A 120 13.48 5.55 4.54
CA LYS A 120 14.45 6.28 5.37
C LYS A 120 14.00 7.71 5.69
N PHE A 121 13.47 8.43 4.70
CA PHE A 121 12.85 9.74 4.89
C PHE A 121 11.77 9.68 5.96
N PHE A 122 10.84 8.73 5.84
CA PHE A 122 9.75 8.58 6.78
C PHE A 122 10.29 8.33 8.19
N GLN A 123 11.26 7.43 8.36
CA GLN A 123 11.87 7.15 9.67
C GLN A 123 12.56 8.37 10.28
N GLU A 124 13.35 9.11 9.49
CA GLU A 124 14.16 10.22 9.99
C GLU A 124 13.38 11.52 10.21
N LYS A 125 12.34 11.78 9.40
CA LYS A 125 11.67 13.09 9.34
C LYS A 125 10.22 13.08 9.82
N VAL A 126 9.55 11.93 9.81
CA VAL A 126 8.09 11.86 10.01
C VAL A 126 7.71 10.95 11.18
N ALA A 127 8.36 9.79 11.34
CA ALA A 127 7.92 8.74 12.27
C ALA A 127 7.80 9.21 13.72
N SER A 128 8.71 10.08 14.18
CA SER A 128 8.71 10.63 15.54
C SER A 128 7.49 11.49 15.87
N THR A 129 6.77 11.96 14.86
CA THR A 129 5.53 12.76 15.04
C THR A 129 4.31 11.89 15.32
N ILE A 130 4.41 10.57 15.15
CA ILE A 130 3.31 9.63 15.34
C ILE A 130 3.44 9.02 16.74
N THR A 131 2.57 9.45 17.63
CA THR A 131 2.48 8.86 18.97
C THR A 131 1.76 7.52 18.94
N PRO A 132 2.05 6.59 19.85
CA PRO A 132 1.24 5.39 20.03
C PRO A 132 -0.22 5.75 20.37
N PRO A 133 -1.21 5.01 19.84
CA PRO A 133 -2.61 5.30 20.12
C PRO A 133 -2.97 4.89 21.55
N THR A 134 -3.83 5.69 22.17
CA THR A 134 -4.56 5.33 23.39
C THR A 134 -5.70 4.35 23.08
N GLU A 135 -6.23 3.69 24.11
CA GLU A 135 -7.36 2.77 23.92
C GLU A 135 -8.61 3.48 23.41
N ASP A 136 -8.86 4.70 23.87
CA ASP A 136 -10.02 5.49 23.46
C ASP A 136 -9.93 5.94 22.01
N GLU A 137 -8.73 6.30 21.52
CA GLU A 137 -8.51 6.60 20.10
C GLU A 137 -8.78 5.37 19.21
N LEU A 138 -8.37 4.19 19.64
CA LEU A 138 -8.67 2.95 18.90
C LEU A 138 -10.17 2.64 18.89
N LYS A 139 -10.87 2.86 20.01
CA LYS A 139 -12.33 2.69 20.09
C LYS A 139 -13.05 3.69 19.18
N LEU A 140 -12.66 4.96 19.20
CA LEU A 140 -13.24 6.00 18.36
C LEU A 140 -12.98 5.73 16.86
N PHE A 141 -11.77 5.29 16.53
CA PHE A 141 -11.43 4.87 15.18
C PHE A 141 -12.32 3.71 14.73
N TYR A 142 -12.42 2.66 15.54
CA TYR A 142 -13.27 1.50 15.24
C TYR A 142 -14.74 1.90 15.06
N GLN A 143 -15.25 2.83 15.88
CA GLN A 143 -16.63 3.30 15.76
C GLN A 143 -16.91 4.03 14.45
N SER A 144 -15.95 4.80 13.94
CA SER A 144 -16.08 5.54 12.68
C SER A 144 -15.72 4.71 11.43
N HIS A 145 -15.11 3.54 11.60
CA HIS A 145 -14.63 2.66 10.51
C HIS A 145 -15.19 1.24 10.61
N LYS A 146 -16.37 1.05 11.19
CA LYS A 146 -16.94 -0.31 11.41
C LYS A 146 -17.06 -1.13 10.12
N GLU A 147 -17.28 -0.46 8.99
CA GLU A 147 -17.39 -1.08 7.67
C GLU A 147 -16.10 -1.79 7.23
N ASP A 148 -14.93 -1.34 7.70
CA ASP A 148 -13.64 -1.98 7.44
C ASP A 148 -13.45 -3.31 8.20
N PHE A 149 -14.37 -3.61 9.13
CA PHE A 149 -14.31 -4.76 10.02
C PHE A 149 -15.52 -5.69 9.88
N ILE A 150 -16.15 -5.69 8.70
CA ILE A 150 -17.20 -6.64 8.36
C ILE A 150 -16.60 -8.04 8.17
N ILE A 151 -17.21 -9.01 8.83
CA ILE A 151 -16.89 -10.43 8.78
C ILE A 151 -18.16 -11.25 8.56
N PRO A 152 -18.03 -12.53 8.20
CA PRO A 152 -19.13 -13.47 8.25
C PRO A 152 -19.86 -13.45 9.60
N SER A 153 -21.19 -13.53 9.59
CA SER A 153 -21.99 -13.61 10.83
C SER A 153 -22.03 -15.02 11.40
N SER A 154 -21.84 -16.03 10.55
CA SER A 154 -21.74 -17.44 10.92
C SER A 154 -20.66 -18.17 10.12
N VAL A 155 -20.20 -19.28 10.68
CA VAL A 155 -19.26 -20.21 10.04
C VAL A 155 -19.77 -21.63 10.17
N ASN A 156 -19.74 -22.36 9.07
CA ASN A 156 -20.06 -23.79 9.02
C ASN A 156 -18.75 -24.58 9.07
N LEU A 157 -18.62 -25.47 10.04
CA LEU A 157 -17.37 -26.17 10.35
C LEU A 157 -17.61 -27.67 10.55
N ILE A 158 -16.54 -28.46 10.41
CA ILE A 158 -16.45 -29.79 11.01
C ILE A 158 -15.42 -29.73 12.11
N GLU A 159 -15.84 -29.94 13.34
CA GLU A 159 -14.95 -30.09 14.49
C GLU A 159 -14.38 -31.50 14.51
N TYR A 160 -13.06 -31.63 14.49
CA TYR A 160 -12.36 -32.87 14.75
C TYR A 160 -11.71 -32.82 16.13
N SER A 161 -11.91 -33.86 16.92
CA SER A 161 -11.32 -34.00 18.26
C SER A 161 -10.47 -35.27 18.38
N ALA A 162 -9.33 -35.15 19.03
CA ALA A 162 -8.40 -36.25 19.31
C ALA A 162 -8.00 -36.25 20.78
N SER A 163 -7.72 -37.42 21.34
CA SER A 163 -7.27 -37.54 22.74
C SER A 163 -5.82 -37.08 22.98
N SER A 164 -5.06 -36.77 21.93
CA SER A 164 -3.68 -36.30 22.04
C SER A 164 -3.26 -35.50 20.81
N GLU A 165 -2.24 -34.64 20.97
CA GLU A 165 -1.69 -33.83 19.90
C GLU A 165 -1.16 -34.68 18.75
N ALA A 166 -0.45 -35.77 19.06
CA ALA A 166 0.13 -36.68 18.08
C ALA A 166 -0.95 -37.30 17.17
N LYS A 167 -2.10 -37.69 17.74
CA LYS A 167 -3.23 -38.20 16.96
C LYS A 167 -3.84 -37.12 16.07
N MET A 168 -3.95 -35.89 16.56
CA MET A 168 -4.45 -34.77 15.76
C MET A 168 -3.49 -34.43 14.61
N LYS A 169 -2.18 -34.35 14.86
CA LYS A 169 -1.16 -34.14 13.82
C LYS A 169 -1.22 -35.22 12.74
N LYS A 170 -1.25 -36.50 13.13
CA LYS A 170 -1.40 -37.62 12.21
C LYS A 170 -2.68 -37.53 11.37
N PHE A 171 -3.80 -37.12 11.97
CA PHE A 171 -5.03 -36.87 11.23
C PHE A 171 -4.87 -35.73 10.23
N LEU A 172 -4.25 -34.61 10.62
CA LEU A 172 -4.06 -33.48 9.71
C LEU A 172 -3.13 -33.80 8.53
N GLU A 173 -2.16 -34.68 8.71
CA GLU A 173 -1.26 -35.16 7.65
C GLU A 173 -1.94 -36.17 6.72
N THR A 174 -2.60 -37.18 7.29
CA THR A 174 -3.10 -38.34 6.53
C THR A 174 -4.56 -38.23 6.11
N LYS A 175 -5.32 -37.30 6.72
CA LYS A 175 -6.78 -37.20 6.65
C LYS A 175 -7.52 -38.47 7.08
N ASN A 176 -6.84 -39.39 7.78
CA ASN A 176 -7.43 -40.63 8.27
C ASN A 176 -8.26 -40.38 9.53
N THR A 177 -9.57 -40.63 9.44
CA THR A 177 -10.52 -40.33 10.50
C THR A 177 -10.56 -41.35 11.64
N LYS A 178 -9.86 -42.50 11.54
CA LYS A 178 -9.93 -43.58 12.55
C LYS A 178 -9.54 -43.16 13.97
N SER A 179 -8.67 -42.16 14.11
CA SER A 179 -8.13 -41.70 15.40
C SER A 179 -8.78 -40.41 15.94
N VAL A 180 -9.82 -39.91 15.28
CA VAL A 180 -10.51 -38.66 15.64
C VAL A 180 -12.02 -38.86 15.64
N LYS A 181 -12.71 -38.08 16.47
CA LYS A 181 -14.17 -37.96 16.41
C LYS A 181 -14.52 -36.66 15.70
N SER A 182 -15.56 -36.67 14.87
CA SER A 182 -15.99 -35.47 14.13
C SER A 182 -17.45 -35.14 14.35
N ARG A 183 -17.78 -33.85 14.37
CA ARG A 183 -19.16 -33.35 14.34
C ARG A 183 -19.25 -32.10 13.48
N THR A 184 -20.34 -31.96 12.75
CA THR A 184 -20.66 -30.71 12.04
C THR A 184 -21.20 -29.70 13.03
N VAL A 185 -20.72 -28.45 12.95
CA VAL A 185 -21.17 -27.34 13.79
C VAL A 185 -21.35 -26.09 12.96
N THR A 186 -22.38 -25.32 13.29
CA THR A 186 -22.58 -23.97 12.79
C THR A 186 -22.48 -23.03 13.97
N GLU A 187 -21.48 -22.16 13.94
CA GLU A 187 -21.20 -21.23 15.04
C GLU A 187 -21.43 -19.79 14.58
N ARG A 188 -22.01 -18.97 15.46
CA ARG A 188 -22.07 -17.53 15.21
C ARG A 188 -20.74 -16.91 15.57
N THR A 189 -20.22 -16.02 14.72
CA THR A 189 -18.88 -15.45 14.91
C THR A 189 -18.77 -14.64 16.20
N LYS A 190 -19.86 -14.04 16.68
CA LYS A 190 -19.93 -13.33 17.97
C LYS A 190 -19.78 -14.23 19.20
N ASP A 191 -20.08 -15.52 19.08
CA ASP A 191 -20.07 -16.47 20.21
C ASP A 191 -18.70 -17.18 20.32
N LEU A 192 -17.81 -16.96 19.35
CA LEU A 192 -16.46 -17.51 19.33
C LEU A 192 -15.48 -16.63 20.12
N SER A 193 -14.49 -17.27 20.76
CA SER A 193 -13.37 -16.52 21.35
C SER A 193 -12.58 -15.75 20.26
N PRO A 194 -12.00 -14.58 20.56
CA PRO A 194 -11.26 -13.78 19.58
C PRO A 194 -10.14 -14.55 18.85
N THR A 195 -9.38 -15.37 19.57
CA THR A 195 -8.29 -16.18 19.00
C THR A 195 -8.81 -17.26 18.05
N LEU A 196 -9.93 -17.90 18.40
CA LEU A 196 -10.53 -18.91 17.53
C LEU A 196 -11.15 -18.28 16.29
N LEU A 197 -11.88 -17.16 16.45
CA LEU A 197 -12.48 -16.41 15.36
C LEU A 197 -11.43 -15.99 14.32
N THR A 198 -10.34 -15.35 14.76
CA THR A 198 -9.25 -14.93 13.86
C THR A 198 -8.62 -16.11 13.12
N THR A 199 -8.40 -17.24 13.81
CA THR A 199 -7.87 -18.47 13.19
C THR A 199 -8.81 -19.03 12.11
N ILE A 200 -10.13 -19.06 12.36
CA ILE A 200 -11.12 -19.55 11.39
C ILE A 200 -11.21 -18.60 10.18
N LEU A 201 -11.23 -17.28 10.40
CA LEU A 201 -11.32 -16.29 9.32
C LEU A 201 -10.09 -16.34 8.39
N GLN A 202 -8.91 -16.61 8.93
CA GLN A 202 -7.67 -16.78 8.15
C GLN A 202 -7.58 -18.14 7.44
N THR A 203 -8.39 -19.12 7.83
CA THR A 203 -8.38 -20.45 7.24
C THR A 203 -9.28 -20.47 6.00
N GLN A 204 -8.73 -20.88 4.86
CA GLN A 204 -9.48 -20.99 3.61
C GLN A 204 -10.60 -22.04 3.71
N ASP A 205 -11.67 -21.85 2.95
CA ASP A 205 -12.76 -22.83 2.87
C ASP A 205 -12.21 -24.17 2.33
N GLY A 206 -12.71 -25.26 2.89
CA GLY A 206 -12.20 -26.62 2.68
C GLY A 206 -10.93 -26.97 3.46
N SER A 207 -10.24 -25.99 4.07
CA SER A 207 -8.99 -26.19 4.81
C SER A 207 -9.19 -26.40 6.31
N TYR A 208 -8.14 -26.85 6.99
CA TYR A 208 -8.12 -27.16 8.41
C TYR A 208 -7.39 -26.09 9.21
N THR A 209 -7.91 -25.74 10.38
CA THR A 209 -7.19 -24.92 11.36
C THR A 209 -6.04 -25.70 11.98
N ARG A 210 -5.08 -24.98 12.57
CA ARG A 210 -4.06 -25.61 13.41
C ARG A 210 -4.70 -26.29 14.62
N PRO A 211 -4.11 -27.38 15.15
CA PRO A 211 -4.58 -27.99 16.40
C PRO A 211 -4.49 -26.99 17.55
N PHE A 212 -5.51 -26.94 18.38
CA PHE A 212 -5.46 -26.24 19.65
C PHE A 212 -5.83 -27.20 20.79
N ASN A 213 -5.25 -26.95 21.96
CA ASN A 213 -5.51 -27.71 23.16
C ASN A 213 -6.81 -27.20 23.81
N ALA A 214 -7.76 -28.11 24.04
CA ALA A 214 -9.05 -27.84 24.68
C ALA A 214 -9.15 -28.55 26.04
N GLY A 215 -8.04 -28.67 26.76
CA GLY A 215 -7.94 -29.32 28.06
C GLY A 215 -7.64 -30.80 27.93
N ASP A 216 -8.68 -31.63 27.90
CA ASP A 216 -8.59 -33.10 27.83
C ASP A 216 -8.44 -33.65 26.40
N LYS A 217 -8.59 -32.78 25.39
CA LYS A 217 -8.57 -33.13 23.97
C LYS A 217 -7.92 -32.04 23.14
N TYR A 218 -7.52 -32.44 21.93
CA TYR A 218 -7.03 -31.55 20.89
C TYR A 218 -8.07 -31.40 19.82
N ILE A 219 -8.30 -30.18 19.35
CA ILE A 219 -9.34 -29.87 18.37
C ILE A 219 -8.72 -29.19 17.14
N SER A 220 -9.24 -29.52 15.97
CA SER A 220 -9.01 -28.79 14.72
C SER A 220 -10.34 -28.69 13.96
N TYR A 221 -10.61 -27.54 13.36
CA TYR A 221 -11.81 -27.33 12.55
C TYR A 221 -11.46 -27.43 11.07
N LYS A 222 -12.28 -28.12 10.30
CA LYS A 222 -12.36 -27.90 8.85
C LYS A 222 -13.37 -26.80 8.58
N VAL A 223 -12.97 -25.74 7.91
CA VAL A 223 -13.88 -24.66 7.50
C VAL A 223 -14.64 -25.11 6.26
N LEU A 224 -15.97 -25.11 6.29
CA LEU A 224 -16.81 -25.50 5.16
C LEU A 224 -17.25 -24.28 4.36
N SER A 225 -17.87 -23.31 5.03
CA SER A 225 -18.28 -22.03 4.46
C SER A 225 -18.31 -20.96 5.54
N LYS A 226 -18.28 -19.70 5.10
CA LYS A 226 -18.49 -18.53 5.96
C LYS A 226 -19.60 -17.69 5.34
N GLU A 227 -20.61 -17.35 6.12
CA GLU A 227 -21.88 -16.82 5.62
C GLU A 227 -22.35 -15.57 6.37
N GLY A 228 -23.14 -14.75 5.68
CA GLY A 228 -23.71 -13.51 6.19
C GLY A 228 -22.70 -12.41 6.45
N GLU A 229 -23.17 -11.32 7.08
CA GLU A 229 -22.35 -10.16 7.43
C GLU A 229 -22.62 -9.77 8.89
N ALA A 230 -21.55 -9.47 9.62
CA ALA A 230 -21.55 -8.96 10.97
C ALA A 230 -20.32 -8.09 11.19
N ILE A 231 -20.40 -7.16 12.14
CA ILE A 231 -19.26 -6.32 12.50
C ILE A 231 -18.41 -7.07 13.53
N MET A 232 -17.11 -7.25 13.25
CA MET A 232 -16.19 -7.92 14.17
C MET A 232 -16.10 -7.14 15.50
N PRO A 233 -16.32 -7.78 16.67
CA PRO A 233 -16.21 -7.10 17.96
C PRO A 233 -14.84 -6.43 18.16
N PHE A 234 -14.81 -5.28 18.83
CA PHE A 234 -13.60 -4.48 19.01
C PHE A 234 -12.41 -5.28 19.57
N ASP A 235 -12.63 -6.16 20.55
CA ASP A 235 -11.55 -6.96 21.13
C ASP A 235 -10.91 -7.92 20.14
N ALA A 236 -11.72 -8.53 19.25
CA ALA A 236 -11.21 -9.36 18.16
C ALA A 236 -10.57 -8.50 17.05
N ALA A 237 -11.10 -7.30 16.81
CA ALA A 237 -10.60 -6.38 15.79
C ALA A 237 -9.38 -5.58 16.25
N ARG A 238 -9.02 -5.57 17.55
CA ARG A 238 -8.03 -4.66 18.14
C ARG A 238 -6.71 -4.58 17.37
N GLY A 239 -6.17 -5.72 16.93
CA GLY A 239 -4.95 -5.77 16.12
C GLY A 239 -5.12 -5.13 14.74
N ALA A 240 -6.21 -5.44 14.05
CA ALA A 240 -6.55 -4.85 12.75
C ALA A 240 -6.82 -3.34 12.87
N VAL A 241 -7.58 -2.92 13.88
CA VAL A 241 -7.86 -1.52 14.21
C VAL A 241 -6.55 -0.76 14.45
N THR A 242 -5.64 -1.30 15.26
CA THR A 242 -4.33 -0.67 15.54
C THR A 242 -3.51 -0.51 14.26
N SER A 243 -3.49 -1.53 13.40
CA SER A 243 -2.77 -1.49 12.12
C SER A 243 -3.34 -0.43 11.18
N ARG A 244 -4.67 -0.40 11.01
CA ARG A 244 -5.38 0.57 10.17
C ARG A 244 -5.22 2.00 10.69
N TRP A 245 -5.39 2.21 12.00
CA TRP A 245 -5.15 3.49 12.64
C TRP A 245 -3.72 3.97 12.37
N ARG A 246 -2.72 3.10 12.58
CA ARG A 246 -1.31 3.45 12.34
C ARG A 246 -1.07 3.82 10.88
N GLN A 247 -1.61 3.06 9.93
CA GLN A 247 -1.52 3.37 8.51
C GLN A 247 -2.12 4.75 8.19
N GLN A 248 -3.28 5.08 8.75
CA GLN A 248 -3.89 6.40 8.57
C GLN A 248 -3.04 7.51 9.19
N GLN A 249 -2.49 7.31 10.39
CA GLN A 249 -1.61 8.30 11.01
C GLN A 249 -0.31 8.49 10.24
N GLN A 250 0.26 7.42 9.67
CA GLN A 250 1.43 7.50 8.79
C GLN A 250 1.14 8.38 7.57
N ASN A 251 0.01 8.12 6.88
CA ASN A 251 -0.40 8.90 5.72
C ASN A 251 -0.65 10.37 6.09
N LYS A 252 -1.32 10.62 7.23
CA LYS A 252 -1.58 11.96 7.74
C LYS A 252 -0.29 12.69 8.09
N ALA A 253 0.63 12.06 8.81
CA ALA A 253 1.89 12.67 9.21
C ALA A 253 2.76 13.06 8.01
N VAL A 254 2.82 12.21 6.98
CA VAL A 254 3.52 12.52 5.72
C VAL A 254 2.85 13.72 5.03
N LYS A 255 1.52 13.74 4.95
CA LYS A 255 0.78 14.86 4.36
C LYS A 255 1.05 16.16 5.12
N ASP A 256 0.91 16.14 6.45
CA ASP A 256 1.12 17.30 7.31
C ASP A 256 2.56 17.83 7.20
N TYR A 257 3.55 16.94 7.08
CA TYR A 257 4.94 17.32 6.84
C TYR A 257 5.08 18.13 5.54
N PHE A 258 4.54 17.63 4.43
CA PHE A 258 4.68 18.29 3.13
C PHE A 258 3.83 19.56 3.00
N GLU A 259 2.68 19.65 3.68
CA GLU A 259 1.91 20.90 3.75
C GLU A 259 2.70 21.98 4.51
N LYS A 260 3.34 21.64 5.63
CA LYS A 260 4.24 22.56 6.35
C LYS A 260 5.48 22.93 5.53
N LEU A 261 6.03 22.00 4.77
CA LEU A 261 7.17 22.29 3.89
C LEU A 261 6.75 23.26 2.77
N LYS A 262 5.57 23.04 2.18
CA LYS A 262 5.03 23.88 1.11
C LYS A 262 4.86 25.35 1.52
N THR A 263 4.55 25.64 2.78
CA THR A 263 4.44 27.03 3.26
C THR A 263 5.78 27.74 3.41
N ASN A 264 6.88 26.99 3.51
CA ASN A 264 8.21 27.52 3.79
C ASN A 264 9.13 27.54 2.56
N VAL A 265 8.73 26.89 1.46
CA VAL A 265 9.52 26.76 0.24
C VAL A 265 9.22 27.91 -0.73
N ASP A 266 10.26 28.38 -1.41
CA ASP A 266 10.13 29.36 -2.50
C ASP A 266 9.53 28.72 -3.76
N ILE A 267 8.38 29.25 -4.19
CA ILE A 267 7.67 28.83 -5.40
C ILE A 267 7.57 30.02 -6.35
N GLN A 268 8.44 30.03 -7.35
CA GLN A 268 8.52 31.10 -8.34
C GLN A 268 7.69 30.73 -9.57
N ARG A 269 6.61 31.45 -9.84
CA ARG A 269 5.81 31.26 -11.06
C ARG A 269 6.37 32.13 -12.19
N ILE A 270 6.73 31.50 -13.31
CA ILE A 270 7.20 32.20 -14.49
C ILE A 270 5.97 32.56 -15.34
N ARG A 271 5.76 33.86 -15.55
CA ARG A 271 4.69 34.39 -16.39
C ARG A 271 5.14 34.49 -17.85
#